data_AF-A0A9W7ZH18-F1
#
_entry.id   AF-A0A9W7ZH18-F1
#
_cell.length_a   1.000
_cell.length_b   1.000
_cell.length_c   1.000
_cell.angle_alpha   90.00
_cell.angle_beta   90.00
_cell.angle_gamma   90.00
#
_symmetry.space_group_name_H-M   'P 1'
#
loop_
_entity.id
_entity.type
_entity.pdbx_description
1 polymer ?
#
loop_
_entity_poly.entity_id
_entity_poly.type
_entity_poly.pdbx_seq_one_letter_code
_entity_poly.pdbx_strand_id
1 'polypeptide(L)'
;MDGQVEITKKQFPRHKLFSRELSTLMYGFGDTSPPLPESVDVLEDILIDYINNTCIQAAKASGRRTKVTVDDFKFVLRKDPKKLARVEELIAMNKEIETARSLF
;
A
#
# COMPACT_ATOMS: atom_id res chain seq x y z
N MET A 1 26.78 13.27 -2.58
CA MET A 1 25.93 13.97 -3.57
C MET A 1 24.62 13.21 -3.64
N ASP A 2 23.75 13.47 -2.68
CA ASP A 2 22.48 12.80 -2.48
C ASP A 2 21.45 13.36 -3.48
N GLY A 3 20.99 12.50 -4.39
CA GLY A 3 19.91 12.84 -5.30
C GLY A 3 18.64 13.04 -4.50
N GLN A 4 18.29 14.28 -4.18
CA GLN A 4 17.03 14.60 -3.54
C GLN A 4 15.90 14.30 -4.52
N VAL A 5 15.09 13.30 -4.20
CA VAL A 5 13.83 13.04 -4.89
C VAL A 5 12.90 14.20 -4.56
N GLU A 6 12.61 15.05 -5.55
CA GLU A 6 11.68 16.16 -5.38
C GLU A 6 10.25 15.62 -5.37
N ILE A 7 9.66 15.53 -4.17
CA ILE A 7 8.30 15.02 -3.99
C ILE A 7 7.31 16.18 -4.14
N THR A 8 6.60 16.21 -5.26
CA THR A 8 5.54 17.19 -5.50
C THR A 8 4.42 17.01 -4.48
N LYS A 9 4.30 17.95 -3.54
CA LYS A 9 3.20 17.98 -2.56
C LYS A 9 1.92 18.48 -3.22
N LYS A 10 1.25 17.63 -4.00
CA LYS A 10 -0.11 17.92 -4.44
C LYS A 10 -1.07 17.67 -3.27
N GLN A 11 -1.88 18.66 -2.91
CA GLN A 11 -2.93 18.48 -1.90
C GLN A 11 -4.00 17.55 -2.47
N PHE A 12 -4.12 16.37 -1.87
CA PHE A 12 -5.23 15.46 -2.10
C PHE A 12 -6.27 15.64 -1.00
N PRO A 13 -7.57 15.45 -1.29
CA PRO A 13 -8.58 15.37 -0.24
C PRO A 13 -8.19 14.25 0.72
N ARG A 14 -8.00 14.60 1.99
CA ARG A 14 -7.48 13.67 3.01
C ARG A 14 -8.56 12.82 3.69
N HIS A 15 -9.82 12.99 3.33
CA HIS A 15 -10.92 12.41 4.07
C HIS A 15 -11.95 11.74 3.15
N LYS A 16 -12.49 10.62 3.63
CA LYS A 16 -13.51 9.78 2.99
C LYS A 16 -13.08 9.17 1.66
N LEU A 17 -11.80 8.81 1.56
CA LEU A 17 -11.24 8.07 0.43
C LEU A 17 -11.56 6.56 0.51
N PHE A 18 -11.56 6.01 1.73
CA PHE A 18 -11.62 4.56 1.98
C PHE A 18 -12.63 4.17 3.06
N SER A 19 -13.50 5.08 3.53
CA SER A 19 -14.38 4.80 4.69
C SER A 19 -15.24 3.54 4.53
N ARG A 20 -15.73 3.26 3.31
CA ARG A 20 -16.56 2.07 3.03
C ARG A 20 -15.74 0.78 3.07
N GLU A 21 -14.59 0.79 2.41
CA GLU A 21 -13.66 -0.34 2.34
C GLU A 21 -13.07 -0.64 3.72
N LEU A 22 -12.70 0.40 4.48
CA LEU A 22 -12.22 0.28 5.86
C LEU A 22 -13.29 -0.29 6.79
N SER A 23 -14.55 0.14 6.68
CA SER A 23 -15.62 -0.43 7.51
C SER A 23 -15.78 -1.95 7.30
N THR A 24 -15.71 -2.38 6.04
CA THR A 24 -15.75 -3.81 5.69
C THR A 24 -14.52 -4.56 6.21
N LEU A 25 -13.34 -3.94 6.08
CA LEU A 25 -12.08 -4.51 6.53
C LEU A 25 -12.08 -4.66 8.05
N MET A 26 -12.49 -3.63 8.80
CA MET A 26 -12.58 -3.64 10.26
C MET A 26 -13.47 -4.78 10.75
N TYR A 27 -14.65 -4.96 10.14
CA TYR A 27 -15.50 -6.11 10.43
C TYR A 27 -14.81 -7.45 10.13
N GLY A 28 -14.11 -7.56 8.99
CA GLY A 28 -13.33 -8.75 8.64
C GLY A 28 -12.19 -9.07 9.61
N PHE A 29 -11.69 -8.07 10.35
CA PHE A 29 -10.72 -8.22 11.43
C PHE A 29 -11.37 -8.36 12.83
N GLY A 30 -12.69 -8.46 12.91
CA GLY A 30 -13.43 -8.77 14.13
C GLY A 30 -14.07 -7.56 14.83
N ASP A 31 -14.12 -6.39 14.20
CA ASP A 31 -14.87 -5.24 14.71
C ASP A 31 -16.39 -5.42 14.50
N THR A 32 -17.17 -4.52 15.08
CA THR A 32 -18.63 -4.42 14.93
C THR A 32 -19.04 -3.91 13.55
N SER A 33 -20.31 -4.16 13.17
CA SER A 33 -20.90 -3.67 11.91
C SER A 33 -22.25 -2.98 12.19
N PRO A 34 -22.39 -1.66 11.93
CA PRO A 34 -21.33 -0.76 11.48
C PRO A 34 -20.32 -0.45 12.60
N PRO A 35 -19.03 -0.24 12.27
CA PRO A 35 -18.04 0.22 13.23
C PRO A 35 -18.28 1.68 13.63
N LEU A 36 -17.62 2.12 14.70
CA LEU A 36 -17.68 3.50 15.15
C LEU A 36 -17.11 4.44 14.06
N PRO A 37 -17.86 5.46 13.57
CA PRO A 37 -17.40 6.34 12.51
C PRO A 37 -16.06 7.02 12.80
N GLU A 38 -15.87 7.46 14.04
CA GLU A 38 -14.64 8.11 14.50
C GLU A 38 -13.43 7.15 14.42
N SER A 39 -13.63 5.85 14.66
CA SER A 39 -12.59 4.84 14.50
C SER A 39 -12.23 4.63 13.03
N VAL A 40 -13.22 4.66 12.12
CA VAL A 40 -12.99 4.58 10.67
C VAL A 40 -12.17 5.77 10.20
N ASP A 41 -12.50 6.97 10.67
CA ASP A 41 -11.82 8.22 10.30
C ASP A 41 -10.35 8.21 10.77
N VAL A 42 -10.09 7.80 12.02
CA VAL A 42 -8.73 7.68 12.54
C VAL A 42 -7.94 6.61 11.79
N LEU A 43 -8.56 5.47 11.48
CA LEU A 43 -7.89 4.40 10.74
C LEU A 43 -7.57 4.83 9.31
N GLU A 44 -8.42 5.65 8.69
CA GLU A 44 -8.18 6.25 7.37
C GLU A 44 -6.95 7.16 7.39
N ASP A 45 -6.82 8.04 8.39
CA ASP A 45 -5.65 8.90 8.54
C ASP A 45 -4.36 8.08 8.70
N ILE A 46 -4.39 7.03 9.53
CA ILE A 46 -3.25 6.11 9.72
C ILE A 46 -2.90 5.39 8.41
N LEU A 47 -3.91 4.92 7.68
CA LEU A 47 -3.73 4.23 6.40
C LEU A 47 -3.08 5.14 5.35
N ILE A 48 -3.57 6.37 5.22
CA ILE A 48 -3.04 7.36 4.27
C ILE A 48 -1.58 7.67 4.60
N ASP A 49 -1.26 7.91 5.87
CA ASP A 49 0.11 8.17 6.29
C ASP A 49 1.03 6.96 6.03
N TYR A 50 0.56 5.75 6.34
CA TYR A 50 1.29 4.52 6.05
C TYR A 50 1.60 4.34 4.55
N ILE A 51 0.61 4.54 3.67
CA ILE A 51 0.79 4.44 2.22
C ILE A 51 1.79 5.49 1.74
N ASN A 52 1.62 6.75 2.16
CA ASN A 52 2.52 7.83 1.76
C ASN A 52 3.96 7.56 2.21
N ASN A 53 4.17 7.18 3.47
CA ASN A 53 5.49 6.88 4.00
C ASN A 53 6.13 5.69 3.28
N THR A 54 5.35 4.66 2.94
CA THR A 54 5.85 3.50 2.17
C THR A 54 6.26 3.91 0.76
N CYS A 55 5.44 4.71 0.05
CA CYS A 55 5.76 5.22 -1.28
C CYS A 55 6.99 6.13 -1.29
N ILE A 56 7.15 6.98 -0.28
CA ILE A 56 8.34 7.84 -0.11
C ILE A 56 9.59 6.98 0.08
N GLN A 57 9.52 5.94 0.91
CA GLN A 57 10.65 5.02 1.11
C GLN A 57 10.99 4.25 -0.16
N ALA A 58 9.99 3.80 -0.92
CA ALA A 58 10.21 3.12 -2.19
C ALA A 58 10.84 4.06 -3.24
N ALA A 59 10.39 5.32 -3.31
CA ALA A 59 10.99 6.33 -4.18
C ALA A 59 12.43 6.68 -3.78
N LYS A 60 12.77 6.65 -2.48
CA LYS A 60 14.16 6.77 -2.04
C LYS A 60 14.98 5.53 -2.41
N ALA A 61 14.40 4.34 -2.28
CA ALA A 61 15.04 3.07 -2.66
C ALA A 61 15.28 2.97 -4.17
N SER A 62 14.45 3.62 -5.00
CA SER A 62 14.64 3.66 -6.45
C SER A 62 15.89 4.45 -6.87
N GLY A 63 16.44 5.26 -5.96
CA GLY A 63 17.67 6.02 -6.18
C GLY A 63 17.52 7.01 -7.33
N ARG A 64 18.37 6.88 -8.36
CA ARG A 64 18.35 7.75 -9.55
C ARG A 64 17.33 7.32 -10.62
N ARG A 65 16.65 6.18 -10.43
CA ARG A 65 15.65 5.71 -11.40
C ARG A 65 14.45 6.66 -11.39
N THR A 66 13.96 6.97 -12.58
CA THR A 66 12.78 7.83 -12.78
C THR A 66 11.46 7.13 -12.44
N LYS A 67 11.46 5.79 -12.38
CA LYS A 67 10.29 4.97 -12.06
C LYS A 67 10.57 4.09 -10.85
N VAL A 68 9.62 4.09 -9.93
CA VAL A 68 9.55 3.14 -8.81
C VAL A 68 9.06 1.79 -9.33
N THR A 69 9.69 0.71 -8.90
CA THR A 69 9.36 -0.67 -9.28
C THR A 69 8.88 -1.47 -8.07
N VAL A 70 8.33 -2.66 -8.32
CA VAL A 70 7.90 -3.58 -7.25
C VAL A 70 9.08 -3.98 -6.34
N ASP A 71 10.28 -4.13 -6.91
CA ASP A 71 11.48 -4.47 -6.12
C ASP A 71 11.86 -3.38 -5.12
N ASP A 72 11.54 -2.10 -5.39
CA ASP A 72 11.73 -1.03 -4.41
C ASP A 72 10.85 -1.21 -3.19
N PHE A 73 9.58 -1.61 -3.39
CA PHE A 73 8.68 -1.94 -2.30
C PHE A 73 9.12 -3.19 -1.54
N LYS A 74 9.57 -4.24 -2.26
CA LYS A 74 10.15 -5.44 -1.62
C LYS A 74 11.36 -5.08 -0.77
N PHE A 75 12.22 -4.19 -1.25
CA PHE A 75 13.37 -3.70 -0.49
C PHE A 75 12.95 -2.95 0.77
N VAL A 76 11.94 -2.07 0.70
CA VAL A 76 11.39 -1.38 1.88
C VAL A 76 10.84 -2.38 2.91
N LEU A 77 10.15 -3.42 2.44
CA LEU A 77 9.54 -4.45 3.29
C LEU A 77 10.51 -5.55 3.77
N ARG A 78 11.79 -5.51 3.39
CA ARG A 78 12.76 -6.60 3.66
C ARG A 78 12.96 -6.98 5.13
N LYS A 79 12.58 -6.09 6.06
CA LYS A 79 12.66 -6.32 7.52
C LYS A 79 11.37 -6.85 8.13
N ASP A 80 10.28 -6.95 7.34
CA ASP A 80 9.00 -7.53 7.74
C ASP A 80 8.77 -8.80 6.91
N PRO A 81 9.25 -9.97 7.38
CA PRO A 81 9.20 -11.20 6.59
C PRO A 81 7.76 -11.63 6.25
N LYS A 82 6.78 -11.28 7.09
CA LYS A 82 5.36 -11.61 6.84
C LYS A 82 4.81 -10.80 5.67
N LYS A 83 5.04 -9.48 5.67
CA LYS A 83 4.59 -8.62 4.56
C LYS A 83 5.35 -8.94 3.27
N LEU A 84 6.65 -9.18 3.34
CA LEU A 84 7.44 -9.55 2.17
C LEU A 84 6.95 -10.85 1.53
N ALA A 85 6.75 -11.91 2.34
CA ALA A 85 6.22 -13.18 1.85
C ALA A 85 4.84 -13.01 1.21
N ARG A 86 3.97 -12.20 1.84
CA ARG A 86 2.63 -11.93 1.29
C ARG A 86 2.68 -11.22 -0.06
N VAL A 87 3.61 -10.28 -0.26
CA VAL A 87 3.79 -9.61 -1.56
C VAL A 87 4.22 -10.61 -2.63
N GLU A 88 5.17 -11.50 -2.33
CA GLU A 88 5.64 -12.51 -3.28
C GLU A 88 4.54 -13.50 -3.66
N GLU A 89 3.76 -13.96 -2.68
CA GLU A 89 2.60 -14.83 -2.89
C GLU A 89 1.57 -14.18 -3.82
N LEU A 90 1.21 -12.93 -3.58
CA LEU A 90 0.23 -12.20 -4.40
C LEU A 90 0.71 -12.02 -5.84
N ILE A 91 2.00 -11.74 -6.05
CA ILE A 91 2.58 -11.61 -7.39
C ILE A 91 2.56 -12.97 -8.12
N ALA A 92 2.91 -14.05 -7.43
CA ALA A 92 2.88 -15.39 -7.99
C ALA A 92 1.46 -15.79 -8.40
N MET A 93 0.48 -15.58 -7.52
CA MET A 93 -0.93 -15.86 -7.79
C MET A 93 -1.47 -15.04 -8.96
N ASN A 94 -1.13 -13.75 -9.06
CA ASN A 94 -1.55 -12.94 -10.19
C ASN A 94 -0.98 -13.48 -11.52
N LYS A 95 0.28 -13.94 -11.52
CA LYS A 95 0.90 -14.56 -12.69
C LYS A 95 0.19 -15.86 -13.11
N GLU A 96 -0.22 -16.68 -12.15
CA GLU A 96 -1.01 -17.88 -12.41
C GLU A 96 -2.36 -17.53 -13.06
N ILE A 97 -3.06 -16.51 -12.53
CA ILE A 97 -4.33 -16.03 -13.09
C ILE A 97 -4.14 -15.50 -14.51
N GLU A 98 -3.10 -14.73 -14.78
CA GLU A 98 -2.78 -14.21 -16.11
C GLU A 98 -2.48 -15.34 -17.10
N THR A 99 -1.71 -16.35 -16.67
CA THR A 99 -1.40 -17.52 -17.48
C THR A 99 -2.68 -18.30 -17.81
N ALA A 100 -3.54 -18.54 -16.82
CA ALA A 100 -4.81 -19.23 -17.02
C ALA A 100 -5.72 -18.48 -18.00
N ARG A 101 -5.79 -17.14 -17.90
CA ARG A 101 -6.56 -16.30 -18.82
C ARG A 101 -6.03 -16.33 -20.26
N SER A 102 -4.73 -16.57 -20.45
CA SER A 102 -4.11 -16.62 -21.79
C SER A 102 -4.36 -17.93 -22.54
N LEU A 103 -4.79 -18.98 -21.84
CA LEU A 103 -5.03 -20.31 -22.40
C LEU A 103 -6.45 -20.51 -22.94
N PHE A 104 -7.36 -19.56 -22.68
CA PHE A 104 -8.76 -19.56 -23.12
C PHE A 104 -9.07 -18.30 -23.93
#